data_AF-A0A0A2L5F5-F1
#
_entry.id   AF-A0A0A2L5F5-F1
#
_cell.length_a   1.000
_cell.length_b   1.000
_cell.length_c   1.000
_cell.angle_alpha   90.00
_cell.angle_beta   90.00
_cell.angle_gamma   90.00
#
_symmetry.space_group_name_H-M   'P 1'
#
loop_
_entity.id
_entity.type
_entity.pdbx_description
1 polymer ?
#
loop_
_entity_poly.entity_id
_entity_poly.type
_entity_poly.pdbx_seq_one_letter_code
_entity_poly.pdbx_strand_id
1 'polypeptide(L)'
;MSNREPTRSPYQKNFQIECRSFVRKAEAIAKYAREHPNNQEYDPNSEVQRGLISLLSKIARVKDTGLDMVAETPKCSLVLKQRSYWFIRDLADQTEFEDECDDMEAQLEGLAQKVKLHEIENLWVAGFIESMALHIQDQFYV
;
A
#
# COMPACT_ATOMS: atom_id res chain seq x y z
N MET A 1 30.36 -13.47 14.95
CA MET A 1 29.29 -13.86 14.01
C MET A 1 28.79 -12.58 13.35
N SER A 2 28.95 -12.45 12.03
CA SER A 2 28.58 -11.21 11.32
C SER A 2 27.07 -11.24 11.07
N ASN A 3 26.32 -10.44 11.81
CA ASN A 3 24.92 -10.14 11.55
C ASN A 3 24.82 -9.26 10.29
N ARG A 4 25.21 -9.80 9.13
CA ARG A 4 24.84 -9.18 7.86
C ARG A 4 23.36 -9.46 7.69
N GLU A 5 22.57 -8.40 7.61
CA GLU A 5 21.19 -8.48 7.11
C GLU A 5 21.19 -9.40 5.88
N PRO A 6 20.25 -10.35 5.75
CA PRO A 6 20.15 -11.14 4.54
C PRO A 6 20.09 -10.18 3.37
N THR A 7 20.98 -10.37 2.38
CA THR A 7 21.11 -9.50 1.21
C THR A 7 19.76 -9.44 0.50
N ARG A 8 18.92 -8.44 0.84
CA ARG A 8 17.59 -8.26 0.22
C ARG A 8 17.79 -8.09 -1.28
N SER A 9 16.99 -8.80 -2.08
CA SER A 9 17.04 -8.66 -3.54
C SER A 9 16.73 -7.21 -3.93
N PRO A 10 17.24 -6.70 -5.07
CA PRO A 10 16.89 -5.36 -5.55
C PRO A 10 15.37 -5.15 -5.63
N TYR A 11 14.62 -6.19 -6.02
CA TYR A 11 13.15 -6.18 -6.08
C TYR A 11 12.51 -6.05 -4.70
N GLN A 12 12.98 -6.82 -3.71
CA GLN A 12 12.50 -6.70 -2.33
C GLN A 12 12.79 -5.31 -1.75
N LYS A 13 13.96 -4.72 -2.06
CA LYS A 13 14.29 -3.36 -1.63
C LYS A 13 13.36 -2.32 -2.28
N ASN A 14 13.11 -2.43 -3.58
CA ASN A 14 12.22 -1.52 -4.30
C ASN A 14 10.78 -1.60 -3.78
N PHE A 15 10.26 -2.81 -3.61
CA PHE A 15 8.94 -3.04 -3.02
C PHE A 15 8.80 -2.39 -1.64
N GLN A 16 9.78 -2.60 -0.76
CA GLN A 16 9.78 -1.99 0.57
C GLN A 16 9.90 -0.45 0.53
N ILE A 17 10.62 0.10 -0.45
CA ILE A 17 10.69 1.56 -0.66
C ILE A 17 9.31 2.11 -1.01
N GLU A 18 8.59 1.47 -1.94
CA GLU A 18 7.25 1.92 -2.31
C GLU A 18 6.24 1.73 -1.18
N CYS A 19 6.29 0.62 -0.43
CA CYS A 19 5.46 0.43 0.77
C CYS A 19 5.70 1.54 1.80
N ARG A 20 6.96 1.87 2.11
CA ARG A 20 7.31 3.00 2.99
C ARG A 20 6.84 4.34 2.43
N SER A 21 6.90 4.50 1.12
CA SER A 21 6.45 5.72 0.44
C SER A 21 4.94 5.89 0.58
N PHE A 22 4.17 4.81 0.39
CA PHE A 22 2.73 4.78 0.62
C PHE A 22 2.41 5.14 2.07
N VAL A 23 3.01 4.42 3.02
CA VAL A 23 2.79 4.60 4.46
C VAL A 23 3.04 6.04 4.91
N ARG A 24 4.20 6.62 4.56
CA ARG A 24 4.52 8.01 4.92
C ARG A 24 3.51 9.01 4.37
N LYS A 25 3.03 8.76 3.15
CA LYS A 25 2.04 9.63 2.51
C LYS A 25 0.68 9.49 3.21
N ALA A 26 0.31 8.26 3.55
CA ALA A 26 -0.92 7.94 4.26
C ALA A 26 -0.96 8.62 5.64
N GLU A 27 0.11 8.48 6.43
CA GLU A 27 0.26 9.15 7.73
C GLU A 27 0.18 10.67 7.61
N ALA A 28 0.82 11.27 6.59
CA ALA A 28 0.78 12.70 6.37
C ALA A 28 -0.64 13.20 6.04
N ILE A 29 -1.38 12.47 5.21
CA ILE A 29 -2.77 12.82 4.85
C ILE A 29 -3.69 12.63 6.06
N ALA A 30 -3.54 11.54 6.80
CA ALA A 30 -4.34 11.30 8.00
C ALA A 30 -4.10 12.37 9.07
N LYS A 31 -2.84 12.77 9.28
CA LYS A 31 -2.51 13.88 10.17
C LYS A 31 -3.21 15.18 9.73
N TYR A 32 -3.10 15.52 8.45
CA TYR A 32 -3.76 16.70 7.89
C TYR A 32 -5.29 16.65 8.07
N ALA A 33 -5.91 15.51 7.78
CA ALA A 33 -7.34 15.30 7.93
C ALA A 33 -7.82 15.42 9.40
N ARG A 34 -6.98 15.06 10.38
CA ARG A 34 -7.27 15.31 11.80
C ARG A 34 -7.18 16.78 12.20
N GLU A 35 -6.23 17.52 11.63
CA GLU A 35 -6.07 18.96 11.87
C GLU A 35 -7.26 19.75 11.30
N HIS A 36 -7.91 19.19 10.27
CA HIS A 36 -9.09 19.76 9.62
C HIS A 36 -10.28 18.79 9.64
N PRO A 37 -10.89 18.52 10.81
CA PRO A 37 -11.83 17.41 10.97
C PRO A 37 -13.16 17.61 10.22
N ASN A 38 -13.58 18.86 10.04
CA ASN A 38 -14.81 19.20 9.33
C ASN A 38 -14.59 19.15 7.81
N ASN A 39 -15.50 18.49 7.11
CA ASN A 39 -15.47 18.45 5.65
C ASN A 39 -16.14 19.66 4.98
N GLN A 40 -16.78 20.55 5.75
CA GLN A 40 -17.52 21.70 5.21
C GLN A 40 -16.62 22.80 4.64
N GLU A 41 -15.35 22.84 5.07
CA GLU A 41 -14.37 23.76 4.51
C GLU A 41 -13.85 23.21 3.18
N TYR A 42 -14.07 23.97 2.10
CA TYR A 42 -13.73 23.55 0.74
C TYR A 42 -12.24 23.24 0.56
N ASP A 43 -11.36 24.11 1.06
CA ASP A 43 -9.91 24.01 0.83
C ASP A 43 -9.30 22.78 1.55
N PRO A 44 -9.54 22.55 2.86
CA PRO A 44 -9.07 21.34 3.52
C PRO A 44 -9.64 20.05 2.94
N ASN A 45 -10.93 20.03 2.60
CA ASN A 45 -11.57 18.86 2.03
C ASN A 45 -11.00 18.52 0.63
N SER A 46 -10.70 19.54 -0.17
CA SER A 46 -10.01 19.41 -1.48
C SER A 46 -8.59 18.86 -1.33
N GLU A 47 -7.82 19.30 -0.34
CA GLU A 47 -6.47 18.76 -0.09
C GLU A 47 -6.50 17.31 0.40
N VAL A 48 -7.47 16.93 1.24
CA VAL A 48 -7.70 15.53 1.63
C VAL A 48 -8.04 14.68 0.40
N GLN A 49 -8.92 15.17 -0.48
CA GLN A 49 -9.27 14.48 -1.73
C GLN A 49 -8.04 14.28 -2.63
N ARG A 50 -7.21 15.32 -2.81
CA ARG A 50 -5.97 15.23 -3.60
C ARG A 50 -4.98 14.25 -2.97
N GLY A 51 -4.92 14.22 -1.64
CA GLY A 51 -4.17 13.23 -0.88
C GLY A 51 -4.58 11.80 -1.22
N LEU A 52 -5.88 11.51 -1.19
CA LEU A 52 -6.43 10.20 -1.54
C LEU A 52 -6.08 9.78 -2.98
N ILE A 53 -6.19 10.70 -3.94
CA ILE A 53 -5.79 10.44 -5.34
C ILE A 53 -4.29 10.12 -5.43
N SER A 54 -3.45 10.81 -4.63
CA SER A 54 -2.03 10.49 -4.57
C SER A 54 -1.76 9.12 -3.95
N LEU A 55 -2.59 8.65 -3.02
CA LEU A 55 -2.48 7.31 -2.44
C LEU A 55 -2.86 6.23 -3.44
N LEU A 56 -3.86 6.45 -4.29
CA LEU A 56 -4.20 5.54 -5.40
C LEU A 56 -2.99 5.27 -6.30
N SER A 57 -2.30 6.34 -6.70
CA SER A 57 -1.08 6.19 -7.51
C SER A 57 0.03 5.44 -6.78
N LYS A 58 0.06 5.49 -5.43
CA LYS A 58 1.09 4.85 -4.62
C LYS A 58 0.78 3.38 -4.35
N ILE A 59 -0.48 3.02 -4.11
CA ILE A 59 -0.87 1.61 -3.96
C ILE A 59 -0.67 0.85 -5.27
N ALA A 60 -0.94 1.46 -6.42
CA ALA A 60 -0.62 0.88 -7.72
C ALA A 60 0.89 0.59 -7.87
N ARG A 61 1.76 1.46 -7.35
CA ARG A 61 3.22 1.21 -7.34
C ARG A 61 3.62 0.10 -6.38
N VAL A 62 2.96 -0.02 -5.24
CA VAL A 62 3.15 -1.14 -4.30
C VAL A 62 2.76 -2.45 -4.99
N LYS A 63 1.60 -2.49 -5.67
CA LYS A 63 1.15 -3.63 -6.47
C LYS A 63 2.16 -4.01 -7.54
N ASP A 64 2.53 -3.07 -8.42
CA ASP A 64 3.50 -3.30 -9.50
C ASP A 64 4.82 -3.89 -8.97
N THR A 65 5.40 -3.26 -7.94
CA THR A 65 6.70 -3.69 -7.39
C THR A 65 6.62 -4.97 -6.58
N GLY A 66 5.46 -5.28 -6.00
CA GLY A 66 5.19 -6.56 -5.34
C GLY A 66 5.09 -7.69 -6.35
N LEU A 67 4.36 -7.49 -7.45
CA LEU A 67 4.26 -8.45 -8.56
C LEU A 67 5.63 -8.69 -9.22
N ASP A 68 6.43 -7.64 -9.41
CA ASP A 68 7.82 -7.77 -9.89
C ASP A 68 8.68 -8.62 -8.93
N MET A 69 8.53 -8.41 -7.61
CA MET A 69 9.26 -9.18 -6.60
C MET A 69 8.88 -10.66 -6.63
N VAL A 70 7.58 -10.97 -6.75
CA VAL A 70 7.05 -12.32 -6.86
C VAL A 70 7.58 -12.99 -8.14
N ALA A 71 7.44 -12.33 -9.29
CA ALA A 71 7.88 -12.86 -10.59
C ALA A 71 9.39 -13.23 -10.66
N GLU A 72 10.23 -12.58 -9.84
CA GLU A 72 11.68 -12.86 -9.76
C GLU A 72 12.03 -13.97 -8.76
N THR A 73 11.14 -14.28 -7.82
CA THR A 73 11.35 -15.29 -6.77
C THR A 73 11.62 -16.70 -7.34
N PRO A 74 10.95 -17.17 -8.40
CA PRO A 74 11.23 -18.44 -9.07
C PRO A 74 12.65 -18.59 -9.64
N LYS A 75 13.37 -17.49 -9.87
CA LYS A 75 14.75 -17.51 -10.40
C LYS A 75 15.79 -17.78 -9.31
N CYS A 76 15.38 -17.86 -8.04
CA CYS A 76 16.23 -18.23 -6.93
C CYS A 76 16.65 -19.71 -7.00
N SER A 77 17.94 -19.99 -6.77
CA SER A 77 18.52 -21.33 -6.86
C SER A 77 17.91 -22.35 -5.90
N LEU A 78 17.35 -21.90 -4.76
CA LEU A 78 16.59 -22.72 -3.82
C LEU A 78 15.21 -23.11 -4.38
N VAL A 79 14.53 -22.15 -5.01
CA VAL A 79 13.19 -22.33 -5.58
C VAL A 79 13.25 -23.22 -6.83
N LEU A 80 14.28 -23.08 -7.66
CA LEU A 80 14.51 -23.92 -8.85
C LEU A 80 14.58 -25.42 -8.53
N LYS A 81 15.04 -25.80 -7.33
CA LYS A 81 15.12 -27.22 -6.89
C LYS A 81 13.77 -27.82 -6.50
N GLN A 82 12.76 -27.00 -6.23
CA GLN A 82 11.43 -27.43 -5.75
C GLN A 82 10.30 -26.79 -6.57
N ARG A 83 10.56 -26.53 -7.86
CA ARG A 83 9.77 -25.65 -8.73
C ARG A 83 8.25 -25.93 -8.73
N SER A 84 7.83 -27.18 -8.68
CA SER A 84 6.40 -27.56 -8.71
C SER A 84 5.62 -27.11 -7.47
N TYR A 85 6.21 -27.19 -6.28
CA TYR A 85 5.57 -26.73 -5.04
C TYR A 85 5.53 -25.20 -4.97
N TRP A 86 6.65 -24.56 -5.31
CA TRP A 86 6.74 -23.10 -5.26
C TRP A 86 5.90 -22.43 -6.34
N PHE A 87 5.74 -23.00 -7.53
CA PHE A 87 4.89 -22.42 -8.58
C PHE A 87 3.42 -22.28 -8.16
N ILE A 88 2.85 -23.29 -7.48
CA ILE A 88 1.45 -23.24 -7.03
C ILE A 88 1.29 -22.22 -5.89
N ARG A 89 2.25 -22.19 -4.96
CA ARG A 89 2.24 -21.26 -3.84
C ARG A 89 2.45 -19.81 -4.30
N ASP A 90 3.42 -19.57 -5.18
CA ASP A 90 3.71 -18.26 -5.77
C ASP A 90 2.50 -17.69 -6.51
N LEU A 91 1.78 -18.54 -7.27
CA LEU A 91 0.55 -18.14 -7.94
C LEU A 91 -0.56 -17.76 -6.95
N ALA A 92 -0.72 -18.52 -5.87
CA ALA A 92 -1.72 -18.22 -4.84
C ALA A 92 -1.37 -16.93 -4.07
N ASP A 93 -0.12 -16.81 -3.62
CA ASP A 93 0.39 -15.63 -2.92
C ASP A 93 0.32 -14.38 -3.84
N GLN A 94 0.54 -14.53 -5.15
CA GLN A 94 0.38 -13.45 -6.13
C GLN A 94 -1.06 -12.98 -6.26
N THR A 95 -2.01 -13.91 -6.43
CA THR A 95 -3.43 -13.58 -6.59
C THR A 95 -4.00 -12.93 -5.33
N GLU A 96 -3.67 -13.46 -4.14
CA GLU A 96 -4.12 -12.88 -2.87
C GLU A 96 -3.58 -11.45 -2.68
N PHE A 97 -2.29 -11.23 -2.99
CA PHE A 97 -1.69 -9.90 -2.91
C PHE A 97 -2.28 -8.90 -3.92
N GLU A 98 -2.55 -9.36 -5.15
CA GLU A 98 -3.16 -8.52 -6.19
C GLU A 98 -4.59 -8.14 -5.80
N ASP A 99 -5.39 -9.10 -5.34
CA ASP A 99 -6.76 -8.88 -4.84
C ASP A 99 -6.78 -7.89 -3.67
N GLU A 100 -5.86 -8.03 -2.70
CA GLU A 100 -5.73 -7.09 -1.57
C GLU A 100 -5.40 -5.66 -2.05
N CYS A 101 -4.50 -5.52 -3.01
CA CYS A 101 -4.17 -4.21 -3.56
C CYS A 101 -5.34 -3.59 -4.32
N ASP A 102 -6.08 -4.39 -5.09
CA ASP A 102 -7.28 -3.96 -5.82
C ASP A 102 -8.40 -3.54 -4.86
N ASP A 103 -8.58 -4.26 -3.75
CA ASP A 103 -9.52 -3.89 -2.70
C ASP A 103 -9.14 -2.54 -2.05
N MET A 104 -7.86 -2.33 -1.76
CA MET A 104 -7.37 -1.04 -1.24
C MET A 104 -7.55 0.10 -2.25
N GLU A 105 -7.31 -0.15 -3.54
CA GLU A 105 -7.59 0.80 -4.62
C GLU A 105 -9.06 1.19 -4.65
N ALA A 106 -9.97 0.21 -4.69
CA ALA A 106 -11.42 0.45 -4.72
C ALA A 106 -11.90 1.24 -3.49
N GLN A 107 -11.35 0.94 -2.31
CA GLN A 107 -11.64 1.65 -1.08
C GLN A 107 -11.18 3.13 -1.12
N LEU A 108 -9.96 3.37 -1.59
CA LEU A 108 -9.42 4.73 -1.73
C LEU A 108 -10.20 5.55 -2.77
N GLU A 109 -10.62 4.94 -3.88
CA GLU A 109 -11.49 5.58 -4.87
C GLU A 109 -12.85 5.95 -4.27
N GLY A 110 -13.48 5.01 -3.56
CA GLY A 110 -14.74 5.23 -2.87
C GLY A 110 -14.66 6.36 -1.84
N LEU A 111 -13.56 6.43 -1.08
CA LEU A 111 -13.31 7.54 -0.16
C LEU A 111 -13.12 8.86 -0.88
N ALA A 112 -12.32 8.89 -1.96
CA ALA A 112 -12.08 10.12 -2.71
C ALA A 112 -13.38 10.72 -3.26
N GLN A 113 -14.31 9.87 -3.72
CA GLN A 113 -15.64 10.32 -4.15
C GLN A 113 -16.48 10.86 -2.98
N LYS A 114 -16.52 10.17 -1.84
CA LYS A 114 -17.26 10.63 -0.66
C LYS A 114 -16.74 11.95 -0.13
N VAL A 115 -15.42 12.14 -0.10
CA VAL A 115 -14.77 13.40 0.29
C VAL A 115 -15.17 14.51 -0.68
N LYS A 116 -15.07 14.28 -1.99
CA LYS A 116 -15.49 15.23 -3.02
C LYS A 116 -16.94 15.70 -2.83
N LEU A 117 -17.84 14.77 -2.52
CA LEU A 117 -19.26 15.02 -2.31
C LEU A 117 -19.60 15.56 -0.91
N HIS A 118 -18.60 15.71 -0.03
CA HIS A 118 -18.75 16.14 1.36
C HIS A 118 -19.66 15.18 2.18
N GLU A 119 -19.64 13.89 1.84
CA GLU A 119 -20.46 12.84 2.44
C GLU A 119 -19.76 12.13 3.62
N ILE A 120 -18.48 12.42 3.84
CA ILE A 120 -17.68 11.85 4.92
C ILE A 120 -16.83 12.93 5.55
N GLU A 121 -16.73 12.94 6.89
CA GLU A 121 -15.86 13.87 7.60
C GLU A 121 -14.41 13.45 7.48
N ASN A 122 -13.50 14.43 7.48
CA ASN A 122 -12.07 14.19 7.36
C ASN A 122 -11.54 13.32 8.50
N LEU A 123 -12.16 13.37 9.68
CA LEU A 123 -11.77 12.51 10.80
C LEU A 123 -11.96 11.01 10.51
N TRP A 124 -13.05 10.64 9.82
CA TRP A 124 -13.28 9.25 9.40
C TRP A 124 -12.29 8.83 8.32
N VAL A 125 -12.00 9.73 7.38
CA VAL A 125 -10.97 9.52 6.35
C VAL A 125 -9.61 9.27 6.99
N ALA A 126 -9.25 10.04 8.02
CA ALA A 126 -8.00 9.86 8.75
C ALA A 126 -7.88 8.45 9.34
N GLY A 127 -8.90 8.01 10.08
CA GLY A 127 -8.88 6.67 10.70
C GLY A 127 -8.77 5.55 9.66
N PHE A 128 -9.42 5.70 8.50
CA PHE A 128 -9.34 4.72 7.44
C PHE A 128 -7.94 4.62 6.83
N ILE A 129 -7.35 5.76 6.46
CA ILE A 129 -6.03 5.81 5.85
C ILE A 129 -4.96 5.27 6.81
N GLU A 130 -5.10 5.51 8.10
CA GLU A 130 -4.19 4.98 9.12
C GLU A 130 -4.30 3.48 9.29
N SER A 131 -5.52 2.94 9.29
CA SER A 131 -5.72 1.50 9.34
C SER A 131 -5.06 0.83 8.13
N MET A 132 -5.17 1.43 6.94
CA MET A 132 -4.53 0.91 5.73
C MET A 132 -3.00 1.02 5.78
N ALA A 133 -2.46 2.13 6.31
CA ALA A 133 -1.03 2.31 6.51
C ALA A 133 -0.46 1.27 7.50
N LEU A 134 -1.15 1.05 8.63
CA LEU A 134 -0.77 0.04 9.62
C LEU A 134 -0.80 -1.36 9.05
N HIS A 135 -1.84 -1.69 8.26
CA HIS A 135 -1.93 -2.99 7.59
C HIS A 135 -0.72 -3.26 6.67
N ILE A 136 -0.32 -2.29 5.84
CA ILE A 136 0.88 -2.40 4.99
C ILE A 136 2.17 -2.48 5.82
N GLN A 137 2.28 -1.70 6.90
CA GLN A 137 3.44 -1.77 7.82
C GLN A 137 3.57 -3.16 8.44
N ASP A 138 2.49 -3.72 8.97
CA ASP A 138 2.48 -5.00 9.67
C ASP A 138 2.70 -6.18 8.72
N GLN A 139 2.05 -6.16 7.55
CA GLN A 139 2.15 -7.24 6.56
C GLN A 139 3.55 -7.32 5.95
N PHE A 140 4.16 -6.17 5.62
CA PHE A 140 5.42 -6.12 4.88
C PHE A 140 6.63 -5.75 5.74
N TYR A 141 6.44 -5.54 7.05
CA TYR A 141 7.46 -5.19 8.04
C TYR A 141 8.29 -3.97 7.61
N VAL A 142 7.61 -2.89 7.22
CA VAL A 142 8.23 -1.69 6.63
C VAL A 142 8.31 -0.48 7.53
#